data_AF-A0A7C3PM87-F1
#
_entry.id   AF-A0A7C3PM87-F1
#
_cell.length_a   1.000
_cell.length_b   1.000
_cell.length_c   1.000
_cell.angle_alpha   90.00
_cell.angle_beta   90.00
_cell.angle_gamma   90.00
#
_symmetry.space_group_name_H-M   'P 1'
#
loop_
_entity.id
_entity.type
_entity.pdbx_description
1 polymer ?
#
loop_
_entity_poly.entity_id
_entity_poly.type
_entity_poly.pdbx_seq_one_letter_code
_entity_poly.pdbx_strand_id
1 'polypeptide(L)'
;MFRLTLAILFQIVIFGIYFYIDARQTTAPDWASVVRFGLHPLALLYFAFSVFPIWWSYRILYEFYEQRFWAAAMLQGFVIQATYVLASYLGSRQIPTLREGVAIGLVFLSVIVAGKR
;
A
#
# COMPACT_ATOMS: atom_id res chain seq x y z
N MET A 1 -14.72 0.99 -16.01
CA MET A 1 -14.98 1.54 -14.65
C MET A 1 -15.06 0.45 -13.59
N PHE A 2 -16.05 -0.45 -13.61
CA PHE A 2 -16.18 -1.50 -12.57
C PHE A 2 -14.89 -2.33 -12.33
N ARG A 3 -14.23 -2.80 -13.40
CA ARG A 3 -12.96 -3.55 -13.31
C ARG A 3 -11.84 -2.77 -12.62
N LEU A 4 -11.74 -1.46 -12.91
CA LEU A 4 -10.76 -0.57 -12.28
C LEU A 4 -11.04 -0.40 -10.79
N THR A 5 -12.30 -0.12 -10.43
CA THR A 5 -12.70 0.03 -9.03
C THR A 5 -12.40 -1.25 -8.24
N LEU A 6 -12.71 -2.42 -8.81
CA LEU A 6 -12.42 -3.71 -8.20
C LEU A 6 -10.90 -3.90 -8.00
N ALA A 7 -10.10 -3.59 -9.02
CA ALA A 7 -8.64 -3.67 -8.93
C ALA A 7 -8.06 -2.76 -7.83
N ILE A 8 -8.56 -1.53 -7.72
CA ILE A 8 -8.15 -0.58 -6.67
C ILE A 8 -8.55 -1.09 -5.28
N LEU A 9 -9.80 -1.54 -5.09
CA LEU A 9 -10.27 -2.07 -3.81
C LEU A 9 -9.45 -3.29 -3.37
N PHE A 10 -9.18 -4.20 -4.30
CA PHE A 10 -8.38 -5.37 -4.03
C PHE A 10 -6.95 -5.02 -3.66
N GLN A 11 -6.35 -4.05 -4.37
CA GLN A 11 -5.04 -3.51 -4.04
C GLN A 11 -5.01 -2.86 -2.65
N ILE A 12 -6.02 -2.08 -2.28
CA ILE A 12 -6.14 -1.48 -0.94
C ILE A 12 -6.22 -2.56 0.14
N VAL A 13 -7.02 -3.61 -0.06
CA VAL A 13 -7.14 -4.70 0.92
C VAL A 13 -5.83 -5.45 1.09
N ILE A 14 -5.19 -5.84 -0.01
CA ILE A 14 -3.94 -6.57 0.04
C ILE A 14 -2.85 -5.70 0.67
N PHE A 15 -2.54 -4.52 0.12
CA PHE A 15 -1.53 -3.66 0.74
C PHE A 15 -1.89 -3.24 2.17
N GLY A 16 -3.17 -3.06 2.47
CA GLY A 16 -3.64 -2.69 3.80
C GLY A 16 -3.28 -3.74 4.84
N ILE A 17 -3.52 -5.02 4.54
CA ILE A 17 -3.12 -6.12 5.43
C ILE A 17 -1.60 -6.16 5.60
N TYR A 18 -0.85 -6.06 4.49
CA TYR A 18 0.62 -6.06 4.50
C TYR A 18 1.16 -4.96 5.43
N PHE A 19 0.77 -3.71 5.18
CA PHE A 19 1.29 -2.55 5.91
C PHE A 19 0.82 -2.51 7.36
N TYR A 20 -0.40 -2.98 7.63
CA TYR A 20 -0.90 -3.10 9.00
C TYR A 20 -0.06 -4.06 9.84
N ILE A 21 0.22 -5.25 9.29
CA ILE A 21 1.04 -6.27 9.95
C ILE A 21 2.45 -5.75 10.20
N ASP A 22 3.06 -5.16 9.17
CA ASP A 22 4.41 -4.58 9.25
C ASP A 22 4.50 -3.50 10.34
N ALA A 23 3.53 -2.57 10.37
CA ALA A 23 3.46 -1.52 11.39
C ALA A 23 3.28 -2.07 12.81
N ARG A 24 2.54 -3.17 13.00
CA ARG A 24 2.38 -3.83 14.32
C ARG A 24 3.68 -4.48 14.81
N GLN A 25 4.49 -5.00 13.90
CA GLN A 25 5.74 -5.69 14.23
C GLN A 25 6.89 -4.74 14.50
N THR A 26 6.96 -3.65 13.74
CA THR A 26 7.97 -2.61 13.91
C THR A 26 7.81 -1.81 15.21
N THR A 27 6.57 -1.62 15.68
CA THR A 27 6.29 -0.83 16.91
C THR A 27 6.35 -1.62 18.21
N ALA A 28 6.25 -2.94 18.17
CA ALA A 28 6.42 -3.82 19.33
C ALA A 28 7.42 -4.94 19.01
N PRO A 29 8.73 -4.63 18.85
CA PRO A 29 9.70 -5.60 18.39
C PRO A 29 10.05 -6.60 19.52
N ASP A 30 9.20 -7.60 19.69
CA ASP A 30 9.61 -8.88 20.26
C ASP A 30 10.13 -9.76 19.11
N TRP A 31 11.45 -9.91 19.01
CA TRP A 31 12.10 -10.70 17.97
C TRP A 31 11.57 -12.14 17.91
N ALA A 32 11.17 -12.73 19.04
CA ALA A 32 10.60 -14.07 19.05
C ALA A 32 9.23 -14.09 18.36
N SER A 33 8.40 -13.07 18.61
CA SER A 33 7.11 -12.87 17.92
C SER A 33 7.29 -12.62 16.42
N VAL A 34 8.27 -11.79 16.03
CA VAL A 34 8.59 -11.51 14.62
C VAL A 34 9.01 -12.78 13.90
N VAL A 35 9.93 -13.57 14.47
CA VAL A 35 10.37 -14.83 13.88
C VAL A 35 9.22 -15.84 13.81
N ARG A 36 8.43 -15.98 14.88
CA ARG A 36 7.28 -16.89 14.90
C ARG A 36 6.23 -16.51 13.85
N PHE A 37 6.00 -15.22 13.64
CA PHE A 37 5.11 -14.74 12.58
C PHE A 37 5.71 -14.97 11.20
N GLY A 38 6.99 -14.67 11.00
CA GLY A 38 7.70 -14.88 9.73
C GLY A 38 7.75 -16.35 9.32
N LEU A 39 7.71 -17.28 10.27
CA LEU A 39 7.61 -18.72 10.03
C LEU A 39 6.17 -19.23 9.96
N HIS A 40 5.17 -18.38 10.19
CA HIS A 40 3.77 -18.80 10.15
C HIS A 40 3.37 -19.14 8.70
N PRO A 41 2.90 -20.37 8.40
CA PRO A 41 2.63 -20.80 7.03
C PRO A 41 1.66 -19.89 6.29
N LEU A 42 0.61 -19.40 6.96
CA LEU A 42 -0.34 -18.47 6.34
C LEU A 42 0.27 -17.10 6.04
N ALA A 43 1.19 -16.61 6.87
CA ALA A 43 1.88 -15.35 6.60
C ALA A 43 2.79 -15.53 5.39
N LEU A 44 3.60 -16.59 5.36
CA LEU A 44 4.45 -16.93 4.22
C LEU A 44 3.66 -17.07 2.92
N LEU A 45 2.54 -17.81 2.95
CA LEU A 45 1.65 -17.94 1.78
C LEU A 45 1.11 -16.57 1.37
N TYR A 46 0.59 -15.79 2.31
CA TYR A 46 0.09 -14.46 2.01
C TYR A 46 1.14 -13.58 1.33
N PHE A 47 2.36 -13.50 1.87
CA PHE A 47 3.43 -12.69 1.26
C PHE A 47 3.84 -13.25 -0.11
N ALA A 48 4.03 -14.57 -0.24
CA ALA A 48 4.39 -15.20 -1.51
C ALA A 48 3.34 -14.98 -2.59
N PHE A 49 2.06 -15.01 -2.23
CA PHE A 49 0.95 -14.83 -3.16
C PHE A 49 0.51 -13.38 -3.33
N SER A 50 0.91 -12.45 -2.46
CA SER A 50 0.53 -11.03 -2.56
C SER A 50 1.09 -10.32 -3.79
N VAL A 51 2.12 -10.87 -4.44
CA VAL A 51 2.65 -10.35 -5.71
C VAL A 51 1.65 -10.44 -6.87
N PHE A 52 0.86 -11.53 -6.95
CA PHE A 52 -0.13 -11.75 -8.00
C PHE A 52 -1.24 -10.69 -8.04
N PRO A 53 -1.95 -10.40 -6.93
CA PRO A 53 -3.00 -9.41 -6.91
C PRO A 53 -2.47 -8.00 -7.20
N ILE A 54 -1.25 -7.67 -6.75
CA ILE A 54 -0.58 -6.39 -7.04
C ILE A 54 -0.25 -6.27 -8.54
N TRP A 55 0.31 -7.32 -9.13
CA TRP A 55 0.61 -7.37 -10.55
C TRP A 55 -0.66 -7.26 -11.41
N TRP A 56 -1.72 -7.97 -11.02
CA TRP A 56 -3.00 -7.93 -11.72
C TRP A 56 -3.64 -6.54 -11.65
N SER A 57 -3.68 -5.90 -10.47
CA SER A 57 -4.25 -4.57 -10.33
C SER A 57 -3.49 -3.54 -11.18
N TYR A 58 -2.16 -3.67 -11.24
CA TYR A 58 -1.32 -2.87 -12.13
C TYR A 58 -1.70 -3.04 -13.60
N ARG A 59 -1.88 -4.27 -14.09
CA ARG A 59 -2.31 -4.51 -15.49
C ARG A 59 -3.64 -3.83 -15.83
N ILE A 60 -4.62 -3.90 -14.92
CA ILE A 60 -5.92 -3.25 -15.10
C ILE A 60 -5.79 -1.72 -15.12
N LEU A 61 -4.92 -1.15 -14.29
CA LEU A 61 -4.62 0.29 -14.29
C LEU A 61 -4.02 0.73 -15.64
N TYR A 62 -3.08 -0.05 -16.18
CA TYR A 62 -2.47 0.23 -17.50
C TYR A 62 -3.49 0.17 -18.63
N GLU A 63 -4.32 -0.87 -18.65
CA GLU A 63 -5.36 -1.03 -19.65
C GLU A 63 -6.37 0.12 -19.60
N PHE A 64 -6.78 0.52 -18.40
CA PHE A 64 -7.70 1.63 -18.20
C PHE A 64 -7.16 2.98 -18.70
N TYR A 65 -5.85 3.21 -18.55
CA TYR A 65 -5.18 4.42 -19.03
C TYR A 65 -4.64 4.31 -20.46
N GLU A 66 -5.12 3.35 -21.25
CA GLU A 66 -4.70 3.16 -22.65
C GLU A 66 -3.16 3.03 -22.78
N GLN A 67 -2.54 2.28 -21.86
CA GLN A 67 -1.09 2.06 -21.78
C GLN A 67 -0.26 3.33 -21.49
N ARG A 68 -0.88 4.42 -21.03
CA ARG A 68 -0.14 5.60 -20.54
C ARG A 68 0.55 5.29 -19.22
N PHE A 69 1.80 4.83 -19.34
CA PHE A 69 2.64 4.37 -18.22
C PHE A 69 2.63 5.33 -17.03
N TRP A 70 2.89 6.61 -17.27
CA TRP A 70 3.00 7.60 -16.19
C TRP A 70 1.69 7.81 -15.44
N ALA A 71 0.56 7.86 -16.13
CA ALA A 71 -0.76 8.04 -15.51
C ALA A 71 -1.14 6.84 -14.62
N ALA A 72 -0.93 5.62 -15.13
CA ALA A 72 -1.18 4.40 -14.39
C ALA A 72 -0.25 4.27 -13.17
N ALA A 73 1.04 4.57 -13.33
CA ALA A 73 2.03 4.56 -12.24
C ALA A 73 1.71 5.59 -11.15
N MET A 74 1.25 6.79 -11.52
CA MET A 74 0.87 7.82 -10.55
C MET A 74 -0.37 7.42 -9.75
N LEU A 75 -1.40 6.86 -10.39
CA LEU A 75 -2.57 6.36 -9.67
C LEU A 75 -2.18 5.19 -8.75
N GLN A 76 -1.34 4.28 -9.24
CA GLN A 76 -0.87 3.17 -8.41
C GLN A 76 -0.08 3.67 -7.20
N GLY A 77 0.87 4.58 -7.41
CA GLY A 77 1.67 5.19 -6.34
C GLY A 77 0.80 5.91 -5.31
N PHE A 78 -0.21 6.65 -5.78
CA PHE A 78 -1.18 7.31 -4.90
C PHE A 78 -1.94 6.30 -4.02
N VAL A 79 -2.47 5.24 -4.62
CA VAL A 79 -3.23 4.20 -3.90
C VAL A 79 -2.33 3.50 -2.88
N ILE A 80 -1.11 3.14 -3.25
CA ILE A 80 -0.15 2.49 -2.34
C ILE A 80 0.18 3.42 -1.18
N GLN A 81 0.49 4.69 -1.44
CA GLN A 81 0.85 5.65 -0.40
C GLN A 81 -0.30 5.91 0.56
N ALA A 82 -1.51 6.10 0.05
CA ALA A 82 -2.72 6.27 0.86
C ALA A 82 -2.96 5.05 1.76
N THR A 83 -2.85 3.85 1.17
CA THR A 83 -3.03 2.59 1.89
C THR A 83 -1.96 2.41 2.98
N TYR A 84 -0.69 2.71 2.65
CA TYR A 84 0.42 2.65 3.60
C TYR A 84 0.20 3.55 4.80
N VAL A 85 -0.11 4.83 4.58
CA VAL A 85 -0.33 5.80 5.67
C VAL A 85 -1.49 5.36 6.56
N LEU A 86 -2.63 4.99 5.97
CA LEU A 86 -3.81 4.58 6.72
C LEU A 86 -3.59 3.28 7.51
N ALA A 87 -3.07 2.25 6.85
CA ALA A 87 -2.83 0.95 7.49
C ALA A 87 -1.75 1.04 8.57
N SER A 88 -0.70 1.82 8.33
CA SER A 88 0.36 2.04 9.31
C SER A 88 -0.15 2.80 10.53
N TYR A 89 -0.97 3.82 10.33
CA TYR A 89 -1.63 4.53 11.44
C TYR A 89 -2.50 3.59 12.28
N LEU A 90 -3.32 2.74 11.64
CA LEU A 90 -4.16 1.77 12.32
C LEU A 90 -3.36 0.67 13.04
N GLY A 91 -2.23 0.26 12.47
CA GLY A 91 -1.34 -0.75 13.03
C GLY A 91 -0.51 -0.23 14.20
N SER A 92 0.21 0.87 14.00
CA SER A 92 1.08 1.47 15.02
C SER A 92 0.29 2.09 16.17
N ARG A 93 -0.93 2.57 15.88
CA ARG A 93 -1.72 3.46 16.78
C ARG A 93 -0.94 4.70 17.21
N GLN A 94 0.05 5.12 16.41
CA GLN A 94 0.85 6.31 16.65
C GLN A 94 0.24 7.48 15.86
N ILE A 95 -0.04 8.58 16.56
CA ILE A 95 -0.50 9.80 15.93
C ILE A 95 0.71 10.51 15.31
N PRO A 96 0.70 10.82 14.00
CA PRO A 96 1.78 11.56 13.37
C PRO A 96 1.97 12.92 14.05
N THR A 97 3.22 13.30 14.28
CA THR A 97 3.57 14.66 14.68
C THR A 97 3.21 15.65 13.55
N LEU A 98 3.15 16.94 13.87
CA LEU A 98 2.89 17.99 12.88
C LEU A 98 3.89 17.91 11.71
N ARG A 99 5.17 17.65 12.00
CA ARG A 99 6.23 17.53 10.99
C ARG A 99 5.99 16.32 10.07
N GLU A 100 5.64 15.18 10.63
CA GLU A 100 5.33 13.96 9.86
C GLU A 100 4.05 14.15 9.03
N GLY A 101 3.03 14.79 9.59
CA GLY A 101 1.80 15.12 8.87
C GLY A 101 2.05 16.03 7.67
N VAL A 102 2.89 17.07 7.83
CA VAL A 102 3.31 17.93 6.71
C VAL A 102 4.10 17.13 5.67
N ALA A 103 5.02 16.27 6.09
CA ALA A 103 5.79 15.43 5.17
C ALA A 103 4.88 14.49 4.36
N ILE A 104 3.93 13.83 5.02
CA ILE A 104 2.91 12.98 4.38
C ILE A 104 2.10 13.80 3.36
N GLY A 105 1.64 15.00 3.74
CA GLY A 105 0.91 15.90 2.84
C GLY A 105 1.71 16.30 1.60
N LEU A 106 3.00 16.62 1.75
CA LEU A 106 3.89 16.95 0.65
C LEU A 106 4.07 15.78 -0.33
N VAL A 107 4.13 14.54 0.17
CA VAL A 107 4.17 13.35 -0.69
C VAL A 107 2.93 13.26 -1.56
N PHE A 108 1.72 13.41 -1.00
CA PHE A 108 0.48 13.40 -1.80
C PHE A 108 0.42 14.55 -2.81
N LEU A 109 0.84 15.76 -2.42
CA LEU A 109 0.93 16.90 -3.34
C LEU A 109 1.88 16.62 -4.50
N SER A 110 3.02 15.97 -4.26
CA SER A 110 3.99 15.63 -5.31
C SER A 110 3.37 14.74 -6.39
N VAL A 111 2.54 13.76 -5.99
CA VAL A 111 1.85 12.86 -6.91
C VAL A 111 0.80 13.61 -7.74
N ILE A 112 0.05 14.53 -7.10
CA ILE A 112 -0.95 15.36 -7.79
C ILE A 112 -0.28 16.31 -8.80
N VAL A 113 0.82 16.95 -8.43
CA VAL A 113 1.57 17.85 -9.33
C VAL A 113 2.16 17.08 -10.50
N ALA A 114 2.71 15.89 -10.25
CA ALA A 114 3.23 15.03 -11.31
C ALA A 114 2.13 14.60 -12.29
N GLY A 115 0.91 14.33 -11.81
CA GLY A 115 -0.25 13.96 -12.62
C GLY A 115 -0.82 15.04 -13.53
N LYS A 116 -0.40 16.30 -13.38
CA LYS A 116 -0.80 17.41 -14.26
C LYS A 116 0.12 17.59 -15.48
N ARG A 117 1.21 16.84 -15.58
CA ARG A 117 2.16 16.86 -16.72
C ARG A 117 1.92 15.65 -17.63
#